data_AF-A0AB39MBV3-F1
#
_entry.id   AF-A0AB39MBV3-F1
#
_cell.length_a   1.000
_cell.length_b   1.000
_cell.length_c   1.000
_cell.angle_alpha   90.00
_cell.angle_beta   90.00
_cell.angle_gamma   90.00
#
_symmetry.space_group_name_H-M   'P 1'
#
loop_
_entity.id
_entity.type
_entity.pdbx_description
1 polymer ?
#
loop_
_entity_poly.entity_id
_entity_poly.type
_entity_poly.pdbx_seq_one_letter_code
_entity_poly.pdbx_strand_id
1 'polypeptide(L)'
;MTWDETGLSGLQAQLAHEVLGRATAFTLGPDVRLVRGVVTPSERSDVGRVVVWDGQRLDSSVAYDLPLTDRHGGNIPTGHLMAALRDTLADHSEHEVEQAPRDAFGIPVLDASPAVHTFMTEPRFHLPDALHAAASAFAAPPEPEEPAELRLRGFLLLDEATCRLYLDTPESESAPPFGVDLPLRDEDGSVVVGVTAAHTALPVLLLGELERLRKDANDPYCCAVYDLVPWLTGR
;
A
#
# COMPACT_ATOMS: atom_id res chain seq x y z
N MET A 1 15.48 -17.64 -21.98
CA MET A 1 14.12 -18.16 -21.72
C MET A 1 13.18 -17.02 -22.04
N THR A 2 12.52 -17.06 -23.20
CA THR A 2 11.51 -16.06 -23.60
C THR A 2 10.22 -16.41 -22.88
N TRP A 3 9.66 -15.44 -22.14
CA TRP A 3 8.40 -15.62 -21.44
C TRP A 3 7.27 -15.59 -22.47
N ASP A 4 6.27 -16.45 -22.30
CA ASP A 4 5.04 -16.38 -23.09
C ASP A 4 4.15 -15.21 -22.62
N GLU A 5 3.09 -14.91 -23.36
CA GLU A 5 2.19 -13.78 -23.06
C GLU A 5 1.57 -13.89 -21.66
N THR A 6 1.23 -15.11 -21.22
CA THR A 6 0.76 -15.40 -19.85
C THR A 6 1.83 -15.08 -18.79
N GLY A 7 3.09 -15.41 -19.04
CA GLY A 7 4.20 -15.08 -18.16
C GLY A 7 4.45 -13.57 -18.05
N LEU A 8 4.44 -12.85 -19.18
CA LEU A 8 4.61 -11.38 -19.20
C LEU A 8 3.46 -10.67 -18.47
N SER A 9 2.24 -11.19 -18.65
CA SER A 9 1.02 -10.74 -18.00
C SER A 9 1.11 -10.86 -16.47
N GLY A 10 1.59 -12.00 -15.97
CA GLY A 10 1.86 -12.20 -14.54
C GLY A 10 2.94 -11.28 -13.98
N LEU A 11 4.03 -11.06 -14.73
CA LEU A 11 5.13 -10.18 -14.32
C LEU A 11 4.68 -8.71 -14.22
N GLN A 12 3.84 -8.24 -15.13
CA GLN A 12 3.28 -6.88 -15.06
C GLN A 12 2.37 -6.70 -13.85
N ALA A 13 1.53 -7.69 -13.53
CA ALA A 13 0.68 -7.64 -12.34
C ALA A 13 1.53 -7.59 -11.06
N GLN A 14 2.59 -8.39 -11.01
CA GLN A 14 3.55 -8.35 -9.91
C GLN A 14 4.27 -7.00 -9.82
N LEU A 15 4.68 -6.42 -10.94
CA LEU A 15 5.30 -5.09 -10.98
C LEU A 15 4.34 -4.00 -10.49
N ALA A 16 3.09 -4.00 -10.95
CA ALA A 16 2.08 -3.03 -10.52
C ALA A 16 1.82 -3.13 -9.01
N HIS A 17 1.73 -4.36 -8.49
CA HIS A 17 1.59 -4.61 -7.06
C HIS A 17 2.79 -4.12 -6.25
N GLU A 18 4.02 -4.45 -6.69
CA GLU A 18 5.26 -4.02 -6.04
C GLU A 18 5.43 -2.50 -6.07
N VAL A 19 5.15 -1.85 -7.21
CA VAL A 19 5.26 -0.39 -7.36
C VAL A 19 4.21 0.32 -6.50
N LEU A 20 2.97 -0.15 -6.49
CA LEU A 20 1.91 0.43 -5.67
C LEU A 20 2.16 0.18 -4.17
N GLY A 21 2.66 -1.00 -3.79
CA GLY A 21 3.13 -1.32 -2.44
C GLY A 21 4.39 -0.54 -2.01
N ARG A 22 5.10 0.07 -2.95
CA ARG A 22 6.26 0.96 -2.70
C ARG A 22 5.94 2.44 -2.85
N ALA A 23 4.86 2.82 -3.52
CA ALA A 23 4.30 4.19 -3.45
C ALA A 23 3.98 4.58 -1.99
N THR A 24 3.91 3.58 -1.11
CA THR A 24 3.63 3.66 0.31
C THR A 24 4.85 3.42 1.18
N ALA A 25 5.99 3.00 0.60
CA ALA A 25 7.25 3.04 1.31
C ALA A 25 7.46 4.48 1.76
N PHE A 26 7.81 4.67 3.04
CA PHE A 26 7.84 5.93 3.77
C PHE A 26 8.76 6.96 3.07
N THR A 27 8.25 7.54 2.00
CA THR A 27 8.83 8.63 1.23
C THR A 27 8.39 9.91 1.92
N LEU A 28 8.88 10.08 3.14
CA LEU A 28 8.67 11.26 3.95
C LEU A 28 9.73 12.28 3.56
N GLY A 29 9.36 13.18 2.65
CA GLY A 29 10.24 14.29 2.26
C GLY A 29 11.55 13.83 1.61
N PRO A 30 12.67 14.57 1.81
CA PRO A 30 13.93 14.33 1.09
C PRO A 30 14.62 13.01 1.45
N ASP A 31 14.25 12.36 2.56
CA ASP A 31 14.92 11.16 3.06
C ASP A 31 13.97 9.95 3.07
N VAL A 32 14.19 9.03 2.13
CA VAL A 32 13.45 7.76 2.07
C VAL A 32 13.80 6.89 3.28
N ARG A 33 12.80 6.48 4.07
CA ARG A 33 12.96 5.49 5.13
C ARG A 33 12.32 4.17 4.70
N LEU A 34 13.05 3.08 4.83
CA LEU A 34 12.60 1.74 4.46
C LEU A 34 12.28 0.94 5.72
N VAL A 35 11.35 -0.01 5.64
CA VAL A 35 11.19 -1.00 6.71
C VAL A 35 12.36 -1.98 6.62
N ARG A 36 13.16 -2.04 7.68
CA ARG A 36 14.26 -3.00 7.86
C ARG A 36 13.74 -4.34 8.41
N GLY A 37 12.71 -4.30 9.24
CA GLY A 37 12.10 -5.49 9.82
C GLY A 37 10.94 -5.18 10.76
N VAL A 38 10.15 -6.20 11.05
CA VAL A 38 9.07 -6.16 12.05
C VAL A 38 9.33 -7.29 13.03
N VAL A 39 9.37 -6.98 14.32
CA VAL A 39 9.65 -7.96 15.38
C VAL A 39 8.62 -7.84 16.49
N THR A 40 8.35 -8.95 17.17
CA THR A 40 7.53 -8.96 18.38
C THR A 40 8.46 -8.82 19.60
N PRO A 41 8.37 -7.73 20.38
CA PRO A 41 9.15 -7.61 21.60
C PRO A 41 8.80 -8.74 22.58
N SER A 42 9.80 -9.43 23.12
CA SER A 42 9.59 -10.54 24.05
C SER A 42 8.94 -10.11 25.38
N GLU A 43 9.01 -8.82 25.70
CA GLU A 43 8.51 -8.25 26.97
C GLU A 43 7.07 -7.73 26.86
N ARG A 44 6.56 -7.51 25.64
CA ARG A 44 5.28 -6.84 25.39
C ARG A 44 4.54 -7.50 24.22
N SER A 45 3.50 -8.27 24.54
CA SER A 45 2.65 -8.94 23.53
C SER A 45 1.63 -8.00 22.88
N ASP A 46 1.40 -6.84 23.47
CA ASP A 46 0.48 -5.79 23.01
C ASP A 46 1.12 -4.83 21.99
N VAL A 47 2.39 -5.06 21.62
CA VAL A 47 3.18 -4.17 20.77
C VAL A 47 3.81 -4.91 19.60
N GLY A 48 3.79 -4.29 18.43
CA GLY A 48 4.63 -4.65 17.29
C GLY A 48 5.76 -3.64 17.14
N ARG A 49 7.01 -4.11 17.03
CA ARG A 49 8.16 -3.24 16.78
C ARG A 49 8.47 -3.20 15.30
N VAL A 50 8.43 -2.00 14.71
CA VAL A 50 8.83 -1.76 13.32
C VAL A 50 10.17 -1.07 13.31
N VAL A 51 11.16 -1.68 12.67
CA VAL A 51 12.50 -1.12 12.50
C VAL A 51 12.56 -0.48 11.12
N VAL A 52 12.95 0.78 11.05
CA VAL A 52 13.19 1.52 9.81
C VAL A 52 14.64 1.97 9.71
N TRP A 53 15.09 2.28 8.49
CA TRP A 53 16.46 2.72 8.18
C TRP A 53 16.49 3.56 6.91
N ASP A 54 17.62 4.20 6.63
CA ASP A 54 17.85 5.01 5.42
C ASP A 54 18.09 4.20 4.13
N GLY A 55 18.17 2.87 4.24
CA GLY A 55 18.47 1.97 3.12
C GLY A 55 19.94 1.97 2.67
N GLN A 56 20.81 2.74 3.32
CA GLN A 56 22.23 2.86 2.98
C GLN A 56 23.11 2.27 4.09
N ARG A 57 22.81 2.57 5.35
CA ARG A 57 23.63 2.18 6.49
C ARG A 57 22.75 1.56 7.58
N LEU A 58 23.15 0.39 8.08
CA LEU A 58 22.39 -0.30 9.13
C LEU A 58 22.40 0.44 10.47
N ASP A 59 23.38 1.32 10.70
CA ASP A 59 23.48 2.13 11.93
C ASP A 59 22.54 3.35 11.95
N SER A 60 21.89 3.67 10.83
CA SER A 60 20.79 4.64 10.76
C SER A 60 19.46 4.10 11.29
N SER A 61 19.44 2.86 11.78
CA SER A 61 18.19 2.20 12.12
C SER A 61 17.54 2.79 13.36
N VAL A 62 16.23 2.95 13.31
CA VAL A 62 15.39 3.36 14.44
C VAL A 62 14.20 2.40 14.52
N ALA A 63 13.88 1.96 15.73
CA ALA A 63 12.75 1.10 16.00
C ALA A 63 11.59 1.90 16.60
N TYR A 64 10.36 1.55 16.21
CA TYR A 64 9.13 2.13 16.71
C TYR A 64 8.26 1.04 17.31
N ASP A 65 7.96 1.17 18.60
CA ASP A 65 7.02 0.30 19.30
C ASP A 65 5.59 0.82 19.08
N LEU A 66 4.83 0.10 18.25
CA LEU A 66 3.44 0.42 17.92
C LEU A 66 2.48 -0.42 18.77
N PRO A 67 1.49 0.18 19.44
CA PRO A 67 0.46 -0.57 20.13
C PRO A 67 -0.42 -1.30 19.11
N LEU A 68 -0.68 -2.59 19.34
CA LEU A 68 -1.55 -3.40 18.48
C LEU A 68 -3.03 -3.25 18.86
N THR A 69 -3.30 -2.72 20.06
CA THR A 69 -4.64 -2.46 20.58
C THR A 69 -4.83 -1.00 20.96
N ASP A 70 -6.07 -0.52 20.89
CA ASP A 70 -6.46 0.80 21.35
C ASP A 70 -6.55 0.87 22.89
N ARG A 71 -6.89 2.06 23.42
CA ARG A 71 -7.02 2.30 24.87
C ARG A 71 -8.15 1.49 25.53
N HIS A 72 -9.03 0.87 24.75
CA HIS A 72 -10.14 0.05 25.18
C HIS A 72 -9.90 -1.45 24.96
N GLY A 73 -8.73 -1.83 24.43
CA GLY A 73 -8.36 -3.21 24.14
C GLY A 73 -8.86 -3.74 22.80
N GLY A 74 -9.41 -2.89 21.93
CA GLY A 74 -9.79 -3.25 20.56
C GLY A 74 -8.57 -3.30 19.64
N ASN A 75 -8.54 -4.22 18.66
CA ASN A 75 -7.44 -4.29 17.70
C ASN A 75 -7.39 -3.03 16.82
N ILE A 76 -6.20 -2.47 16.63
CA ILE A 76 -6.00 -1.35 15.71
C ILE A 76 -5.79 -1.89 14.29
N PRO A 77 -6.54 -1.41 13.28
CA PRO A 77 -6.34 -1.84 11.90
C PRO A 77 -4.93 -1.50 11.39
N THR A 78 -4.31 -2.41 10.63
CA THR A 78 -2.94 -2.23 10.10
C THR A 78 -2.78 -0.94 9.30
N GLY A 79 -3.78 -0.54 8.50
CA GLY A 79 -3.73 0.73 7.76
C GLY A 79 -3.63 1.96 8.67
N HIS A 80 -4.26 1.92 9.85
CA HIS A 80 -4.16 3.01 10.83
C HIS A 80 -2.80 3.01 11.52
N LEU A 81 -2.25 1.83 11.84
CA LEU A 81 -0.89 1.71 12.39
C LEU A 81 0.16 2.27 11.43
N MET A 82 0.03 2.00 10.13
CA MET A 82 0.97 2.48 9.12
C MET A 82 0.83 3.99 8.87
N ALA A 83 -0.39 4.52 8.83
CA ALA A 83 -0.63 5.95 8.74
C ALA A 83 -0.05 6.70 9.95
N ALA A 84 -0.35 6.23 11.17
CA ALA A 84 0.19 6.82 12.39
C ALA A 84 1.71 6.71 12.50
N LEU A 85 2.30 5.58 12.07
CA LEU A 85 3.76 5.44 12.00
C LEU A 85 4.37 6.46 11.04
N ARG A 86 3.73 6.74 9.90
CA ARG A 86 4.21 7.74 8.94
C ARG A 86 4.25 9.13 9.56
N ASP A 87 3.21 9.52 10.29
CA ASP A 87 3.18 10.82 10.98
C ASP A 87 4.28 10.90 12.05
N THR A 88 4.46 9.82 12.81
CA THR A 88 5.54 9.70 13.82
C THR A 88 6.93 9.83 13.17
N LEU A 89 7.12 9.20 12.01
CA LEU A 89 8.36 9.28 11.25
C LEU A 89 8.62 10.69 10.69
N ALA A 90 7.59 11.49 10.44
CA ALA A 90 7.74 12.86 9.98
C ALA A 90 8.10 13.84 11.10
N ASP A 91 7.74 13.52 12.35
CA ASP A 91 7.81 14.45 13.48
C ASP A 91 8.97 14.18 14.46
N HIS A 92 9.59 12.99 14.42
CA HIS A 92 10.70 12.68 15.34
C HIS A 92 11.96 13.51 15.06
N SER A 93 12.61 13.96 16.13
CA SER A 93 13.87 14.70 16.05
C SER A 93 15.08 13.78 16.22
N GLU A 94 16.23 14.13 15.62
CA GLU A 94 17.49 13.41 15.85
C GLU A 94 17.84 13.33 17.35
N HIS A 95 17.52 14.39 18.10
CA HIS A 95 17.75 14.44 19.54
C HIS A 95 16.95 13.38 20.32
N GLU A 96 15.71 13.14 19.91
CA GLU A 96 14.84 12.12 20.51
C GLU A 96 15.39 10.71 20.23
N VAL A 97 15.88 10.47 19.01
CA VAL A 97 16.52 9.20 18.62
C VAL A 97 17.80 8.95 19.41
N GLU A 98 18.61 9.99 19.65
CA GLU A 98 19.85 9.87 20.42
C GLU A 98 19.62 9.49 21.89
N GLN A 99 18.53 9.99 22.49
CA GLN A 99 18.17 9.75 23.89
C GLN A 99 17.35 8.49 24.12
N ALA A 100 16.82 7.89 23.05
CA ALA A 100 15.98 6.72 23.13
C ALA A 100 16.69 5.51 23.78
N PRO A 101 15.96 4.69 24.55
CA PRO A 101 16.49 3.41 25.03
C PRO A 101 16.86 2.53 23.82
N ARG A 102 17.91 1.73 23.97
CA ARG A 102 18.37 0.82 22.91
C ARG A 102 17.95 -0.61 23.19
N ASP A 103 17.60 -1.34 22.14
CA ASP A 103 17.32 -2.77 22.24
C ASP A 103 18.60 -3.62 22.35
N ALA A 104 18.44 -4.94 22.40
CA ALA A 104 19.56 -5.88 22.50
C ALA A 104 20.54 -5.83 21.31
N PHE A 105 20.14 -5.25 20.18
CA PHE A 105 20.98 -5.04 19.00
C PHE A 105 21.56 -3.62 18.93
N GLY A 106 21.32 -2.79 19.95
CA GLY A 106 21.79 -1.42 20.02
C GLY A 106 20.95 -0.44 19.19
N ILE A 107 19.76 -0.84 18.71
CA ILE A 107 18.89 0.01 17.90
C ILE A 107 18.07 0.91 18.85
N PRO A 108 18.06 2.24 18.66
CA PRO A 108 17.20 3.14 19.43
C PRO A 108 15.72 2.80 19.21
N VAL A 109 14.95 2.75 20.30
CA VAL A 109 13.54 2.39 20.31
C VAL A 109 12.70 3.56 20.80
N LEU A 110 11.80 4.04 19.94
CA LEU A 110 10.82 5.07 20.26
C LEU A 110 9.46 4.43 20.56
N ASP A 111 8.81 4.89 21.63
CA ASP A 111 7.43 4.51 21.95
C ASP A 111 6.46 5.34 21.12
N ALA A 112 5.87 4.72 20.09
CA ALA A 112 4.91 5.39 19.21
C ALA A 112 3.47 5.33 19.77
N SER A 113 3.25 4.71 20.93
CA SER A 113 1.89 4.56 21.51
C SER A 113 1.15 5.88 21.69
N PRO A 114 1.77 6.97 22.21
CA PRO A 114 1.09 8.26 22.34
C PRO A 114 0.63 8.83 20.99
N ALA A 115 1.48 8.75 19.96
CA ALA A 115 1.19 9.23 18.62
C ALA A 115 0.07 8.40 17.97
N VAL A 116 0.16 7.07 18.04
CA VAL A 116 -0.86 6.16 17.50
C VAL A 116 -2.21 6.38 18.18
N HIS A 117 -2.26 6.47 19.51
CA HIS A 117 -3.53 6.71 20.19
C HIS A 117 -4.11 8.11 19.92
N THR A 118 -3.27 9.11 19.68
CA THR A 118 -3.72 10.45 19.27
C THR A 118 -4.29 10.40 17.86
N PHE A 119 -3.62 9.73 16.93
CA PHE A 119 -4.10 9.48 15.58
C PHE A 119 -5.48 8.81 15.60
N MET A 120 -5.69 7.82 16.48
CA MET A 120 -6.98 7.12 16.59
C MET A 120 -8.15 8.02 17.05
N THR A 121 -7.90 9.19 17.64
CA THR A 121 -8.99 10.11 18.01
C THR A 121 -9.53 10.91 16.83
N GLU A 122 -8.68 11.21 15.85
CA GLU A 122 -9.02 11.95 14.63
C GLU A 122 -8.06 11.50 13.50
N PRO A 123 -8.34 10.34 12.85
CA PRO A 123 -7.45 9.80 11.83
C PRO A 123 -7.29 10.75 10.65
N ARG A 124 -6.04 11.10 10.32
CA ARG A 124 -5.72 11.95 9.18
C ARG A 124 -4.90 11.16 8.18
N PHE A 125 -5.56 10.75 7.12
CA PHE A 125 -4.92 9.97 6.07
C PHE A 125 -4.38 10.86 4.96
N HIS A 126 -3.32 10.38 4.32
CA HIS A 126 -2.73 11.01 3.14
C HIS A 126 -3.01 10.19 1.88
N LEU A 127 -2.88 10.81 0.71
CA LEU A 127 -3.09 10.17 -0.58
C LEU A 127 -2.39 8.79 -0.73
N PRO A 128 -1.14 8.59 -0.25
CA PRO A 128 -0.52 7.27 -0.28
C PRO A 128 -1.27 6.21 0.53
N ASP A 129 -1.94 6.56 1.64
CA ASP A 129 -2.74 5.60 2.42
C ASP A 129 -3.94 5.08 1.63
N ALA A 130 -4.64 5.97 0.91
CA ALA A 130 -5.75 5.58 0.06
C ALA A 130 -5.29 4.66 -1.08
N LEU A 131 -4.14 4.99 -1.70
CA LEU A 131 -3.52 4.15 -2.72
C LEU A 131 -3.10 2.78 -2.17
N HIS A 132 -2.54 2.73 -0.94
CA HIS A 132 -2.20 1.46 -0.29
C HIS A 132 -3.44 0.61 -0.07
N ALA A 133 -4.50 1.20 0.50
CA ALA A 133 -5.73 0.49 0.79
C ALA A 133 -6.39 -0.05 -0.48
N ALA A 134 -6.36 0.74 -1.57
CA ALA A 134 -6.80 0.28 -2.89
C ALA A 134 -5.93 -0.88 -3.40
N ALA A 135 -4.61 -0.82 -3.24
CA ALA A 135 -3.69 -1.90 -3.62
C ALA A 135 -4.00 -3.21 -2.88
N SER A 136 -4.17 -3.12 -1.56
CA SER A 136 -4.43 -4.27 -0.69
C SER A 136 -5.74 -4.96 -1.04
N ALA A 137 -6.72 -4.24 -1.61
CA ALA A 137 -7.98 -4.81 -2.06
C ALA A 137 -7.81 -5.84 -3.19
N PHE A 138 -6.80 -5.66 -4.03
CA PHE A 138 -6.53 -6.48 -5.21
C PHE A 138 -5.19 -7.25 -5.10
N ALA A 139 -4.60 -7.25 -3.90
CA ALA A 139 -3.43 -8.04 -3.59
C ALA A 139 -3.85 -9.51 -3.47
N ALA A 140 -3.40 -10.36 -4.39
CA ALA A 140 -3.56 -11.79 -4.24
C ALA A 140 -2.75 -12.25 -2.99
N PRO A 141 -3.32 -13.09 -2.10
CA PRO A 141 -2.53 -13.69 -1.04
C PRO A 141 -1.36 -14.51 -1.65
N PRO A 142 -0.23 -14.65 -0.94
CA PRO A 142 0.95 -15.34 -1.46
C PRO A 142 0.69 -16.82 -1.83
N GLU A 143 -0.31 -17.45 -1.22
CA GLU A 143 -0.85 -18.76 -1.59
C GLU A 143 -2.39 -18.66 -1.60
N PRO A 144 -3.00 -18.27 -2.72
CA PRO A 144 -4.46 -18.24 -2.81
C PRO A 144 -5.00 -19.68 -2.82
N GLU A 145 -5.95 -19.99 -1.92
CA GLU A 145 -6.75 -21.22 -2.04
C GLU A 145 -7.57 -21.20 -3.35
N GLU A 146 -7.95 -20.01 -3.81
CA GLU A 146 -8.66 -19.76 -5.07
C GLU A 146 -7.94 -18.67 -5.89
N PRO A 147 -7.84 -18.81 -7.22
CA PRO A 147 -7.24 -17.78 -8.07
C PRO A 147 -8.03 -16.46 -7.94
N ALA A 148 -7.31 -15.35 -7.81
CA ALA A 148 -7.94 -14.04 -7.67
C ALA A 148 -8.88 -13.73 -8.84
N GLU A 149 -10.14 -13.40 -8.55
CA GLU A 149 -11.15 -13.07 -9.58
C GLU A 149 -10.74 -11.85 -10.42
N LEU A 150 -9.98 -10.93 -9.81
CA LEU A 150 -9.46 -9.71 -10.43
C LEU A 150 -7.96 -9.59 -10.17
N ARG A 151 -7.21 -9.18 -11.19
CA ARG A 151 -5.78 -8.85 -11.07
C ARG A 151 -5.53 -7.39 -11.36
N LEU A 152 -4.74 -6.74 -10.52
CA LEU A 152 -4.26 -5.38 -10.75
C LEU A 152 -3.16 -5.37 -11.83
N ARG A 153 -3.36 -4.58 -12.88
CA ARG A 153 -2.42 -4.41 -14.01
C ARG A 153 -1.72 -3.07 -14.03
N GLY A 154 -2.25 -2.10 -13.30
CA GLY A 154 -1.70 -0.76 -13.17
C GLY A 154 -2.66 0.16 -12.46
N PHE A 155 -2.22 1.40 -12.28
CA PHE A 155 -3.05 2.47 -11.75
C PHE A 155 -2.62 3.81 -12.34
N LEU A 156 -3.51 4.79 -12.33
CA LEU A 156 -3.24 6.15 -12.76
C LEU A 156 -4.01 7.12 -11.88
N LEU A 157 -3.32 8.08 -11.28
CA LEU A 157 -3.97 9.24 -10.67
C LEU A 157 -4.52 10.13 -11.80
N LEU A 158 -5.85 10.24 -11.89
CA LEU A 158 -6.49 11.14 -12.85
C LEU A 158 -6.44 12.59 -12.34
N ASP A 159 -6.57 12.75 -11.03
CA ASP A 159 -6.42 14.01 -10.29
C ASP A 159 -6.12 13.72 -8.80
N GLU A 160 -6.16 14.75 -7.95
CA GLU A 160 -5.88 14.63 -6.50
C GLU A 160 -6.98 13.90 -5.69
N ALA A 161 -8.11 13.60 -6.31
CA ALA A 161 -9.28 12.99 -5.69
C ALA A 161 -9.65 11.64 -6.33
N THR A 162 -9.06 11.26 -7.46
CA THR A 162 -9.48 10.09 -8.24
C THR A 162 -8.28 9.26 -8.71
N CYS A 163 -8.29 7.97 -8.38
CA CYS A 163 -7.36 6.98 -8.92
C CYS A 163 -8.11 6.01 -9.83
N ARG A 164 -7.64 5.84 -11.07
CA ARG A 164 -8.06 4.75 -11.94
C ARG A 164 -7.21 3.51 -11.67
N LEU A 165 -7.83 2.40 -11.32
CA LEU A 165 -7.19 1.09 -11.30
C LEU A 165 -7.44 0.37 -12.62
N TYR A 166 -6.40 -0.21 -13.22
CA TYR A 166 -6.52 -1.07 -14.38
C TYR A 166 -6.56 -2.51 -13.92
N LEU A 167 -7.67 -3.20 -14.20
CA LEU A 167 -7.93 -4.56 -13.74
C LEU A 167 -8.17 -5.48 -14.93
N ASP A 168 -7.84 -6.76 -14.77
CA ASP A 168 -8.29 -7.83 -15.68
C ASP A 168 -8.79 -9.04 -14.88
N THR A 169 -9.30 -10.05 -15.60
CA THR A 169 -9.56 -11.38 -15.03
C THR A 169 -8.53 -12.39 -15.54
N PRO A 170 -8.11 -13.38 -14.74
CA PRO A 170 -7.20 -14.44 -15.18
C PRO A 170 -7.66 -15.16 -16.46
N GLU A 171 -8.97 -15.31 -16.63
CA GLU A 171 -9.61 -15.99 -17.75
C GLU A 171 -9.66 -15.16 -19.04
N SER A 172 -9.40 -13.86 -18.95
CA SER A 172 -9.50 -12.92 -20.07
C SER A 172 -8.13 -12.61 -20.70
N GLU A 173 -7.29 -13.62 -20.94
CA GLU A 173 -5.92 -13.44 -21.48
C GLU A 173 -5.87 -12.66 -22.81
N SER A 174 -6.95 -12.70 -23.60
CA SER A 174 -7.08 -12.02 -24.90
C SER A 174 -7.89 -10.72 -24.86
N ALA A 175 -8.46 -10.36 -23.70
CA ALA A 175 -9.23 -9.13 -23.57
C ALA A 175 -8.37 -8.03 -22.94
N PRO A 176 -8.50 -6.78 -23.40
CA PRO A 176 -7.83 -5.66 -22.75
C PRO A 176 -8.29 -5.49 -21.29
N PRO A 177 -7.40 -4.98 -20.41
CA PRO A 177 -7.80 -4.59 -19.06
C PRO A 177 -8.84 -3.47 -19.12
N PHE A 178 -9.59 -3.31 -18.04
CA PHE A 178 -10.59 -2.26 -17.89
C PHE A 178 -10.23 -1.35 -16.71
N GLY A 179 -10.60 -0.08 -16.83
CA GLY A 179 -10.37 0.94 -15.80
C GLY A 179 -11.52 1.02 -14.81
N VAL A 180 -11.21 1.16 -13.52
CA VAL A 180 -12.17 1.44 -12.45
C VAL A 180 -11.71 2.68 -11.70
N ASP A 181 -12.53 3.73 -11.73
CA ASP A 181 -12.26 4.95 -11.00
C ASP A 181 -12.67 4.78 -9.54
N LEU A 182 -11.70 4.99 -8.65
CA LEU A 182 -11.88 5.00 -7.22
C LEU A 182 -11.72 6.42 -6.68
N PRO A 183 -12.71 6.93 -5.94
CA PRO A 183 -12.55 8.16 -5.19
C PRO A 183 -11.54 7.92 -4.06
N LEU A 184 -10.56 8.80 -3.97
CA LEU A 184 -9.55 8.85 -2.91
C LEU A 184 -9.94 9.83 -1.81
N ARG A 185 -10.98 10.63 -2.03
CA ARG A 185 -11.52 11.61 -1.09
C ARG A 185 -13.02 11.49 -0.96
N ASP A 186 -13.55 11.85 0.20
CA ASP A 186 -14.99 11.93 0.45
C ASP A 186 -15.58 13.30 0.03
N GLU A 187 -16.87 13.48 0.26
CA GLU A 187 -17.61 14.71 -0.07
C GLU A 187 -17.06 15.95 0.67
N ASP A 188 -16.45 15.75 1.84
CA ASP A 188 -15.82 16.80 2.65
C ASP A 188 -14.36 17.07 2.23
N GLY A 189 -13.85 16.32 1.24
CA GLY A 189 -12.49 16.43 0.71
C GLY A 189 -11.42 15.73 1.54
N SER A 190 -11.81 14.95 2.55
CA SER A 190 -10.91 14.15 3.39
C SER A 190 -10.51 12.87 2.67
N VAL A 191 -9.27 12.41 2.89
CA VAL A 191 -8.77 11.19 2.24
C VAL A 191 -9.51 9.96 2.79
N VAL A 192 -10.08 9.17 1.90
CA VAL A 192 -10.79 7.93 2.23
C VAL A 192 -9.82 6.77 2.22
N VAL A 193 -9.66 6.11 3.36
CA VAL A 193 -8.81 4.93 3.50
C VAL A 193 -9.64 3.74 3.94
N GLY A 194 -9.42 2.63 3.27
CA GLY A 194 -10.11 1.38 3.53
C GLY A 194 -10.57 0.73 2.24
N VAL A 195 -10.83 -0.57 2.33
CA VAL A 195 -11.27 -1.36 1.19
C VAL A 195 -12.70 -0.99 0.78
N THR A 196 -13.40 -0.16 1.57
CA THR A 196 -14.80 0.24 1.38
C THR A 196 -15.06 0.90 0.03
N ALA A 197 -14.18 1.80 -0.44
CA ALA A 197 -14.31 2.41 -1.77
C ALA A 197 -14.10 1.40 -2.91
N ALA A 198 -13.18 0.46 -2.73
CA ALA A 198 -13.04 -0.67 -3.66
C ALA A 198 -14.26 -1.61 -3.57
N HIS A 199 -14.81 -1.85 -2.38
CA HIS A 199 -15.98 -2.69 -2.12
C HIS A 199 -17.30 -2.06 -2.55
N THR A 200 -17.40 -0.75 -2.73
CA THR A 200 -18.55 -0.11 -3.36
C THR A 200 -18.47 -0.19 -4.89
N ALA A 201 -17.25 -0.21 -5.45
CA ALA A 201 -17.02 -0.45 -6.88
C ALA A 201 -17.14 -1.94 -7.28
N LEU A 202 -16.80 -2.89 -6.40
CA LEU A 202 -16.78 -4.34 -6.65
C LEU A 202 -18.14 -4.98 -7.00
N PRO A 203 -19.28 -4.62 -6.39
CA PRO A 203 -20.58 -5.18 -6.75
C PRO A 203 -20.96 -4.93 -8.21
N VAL A 204 -20.55 -3.78 -8.77
CA VAL A 204 -20.72 -3.48 -10.21
C VAL A 204 -19.87 -4.40 -11.07
N LEU A 205 -18.67 -4.78 -10.61
CA LEU A 205 -17.76 -5.69 -11.30
C LEU A 205 -18.27 -7.15 -11.30
N LEU A 206 -18.89 -7.61 -10.22
CA LEU A 206 -19.27 -9.01 -10.02
C LEU A 206 -20.70 -9.36 -10.49
N LEU A 207 -21.57 -8.37 -10.73
CA LEU A 207 -22.98 -8.58 -11.15
C LEU A 207 -23.19 -8.54 -12.68
N GLY A 208 -22.14 -8.68 -13.48
CA GLY A 208 -22.25 -8.75 -14.96
C GLY A 208 -22.22 -7.41 -15.69
N GLU A 209 -21.89 -6.30 -15.02
CA GLU A 209 -21.63 -5.00 -15.69
C GLU A 209 -20.17 -4.84 -16.15
N LEU A 210 -19.34 -5.89 -16.00
CA LEU A 210 -17.95 -5.91 -16.45
C LEU A 210 -17.84 -5.62 -17.97
N GLU A 211 -18.81 -6.10 -18.76
CA GLU A 211 -18.94 -5.80 -20.19
C GLU A 211 -19.33 -4.34 -20.48
N ARG A 212 -20.00 -3.66 -19.53
CA ARG A 212 -20.35 -2.24 -19.61
C ARG A 212 -19.14 -1.35 -19.32
N LEU A 213 -18.28 -1.75 -18.37
CA LEU A 213 -17.03 -1.06 -18.05
C LEU A 213 -15.96 -1.26 -19.12
N ARG A 214 -15.91 -2.43 -19.76
CA ARG A 214 -15.08 -2.68 -20.96
C ARG A 214 -15.43 -1.77 -22.15
N LYS A 215 -16.61 -1.14 -22.17
CA LYS A 215 -17.07 -0.27 -23.27
C LYS A 215 -16.55 1.17 -23.21
N ASP A 216 -15.83 1.58 -22.17
CA ASP A 216 -15.05 2.82 -22.20
C ASP A 216 -13.78 2.65 -23.06
N ALA A 217 -13.99 2.29 -24.32
CA ALA A 217 -13.00 1.99 -25.36
C ALA A 217 -12.18 3.21 -25.82
N ASN A 218 -12.27 4.34 -25.10
CA ASN A 218 -11.54 5.57 -25.39
C ASN A 218 -10.42 5.85 -24.37
N ASP A 219 -10.26 5.04 -23.32
CA ASP A 219 -9.06 5.13 -22.47
C ASP A 219 -7.87 4.51 -23.22
N PRO A 220 -6.87 5.31 -23.64
CA PRO A 220 -5.72 4.81 -24.38
C PRO A 220 -4.89 3.80 -23.59
N TYR A 221 -4.99 3.77 -22.26
CA TYR A 221 -4.31 2.82 -21.38
C TYR A 221 -5.09 1.49 -21.23
N CYS A 222 -6.39 1.48 -21.53
CA CYS A 222 -7.16 0.23 -21.68
C CYS A 222 -6.91 -0.41 -23.06
N CYS A 223 -6.66 0.39 -24.10
CA CYS A 223 -6.45 -0.10 -25.47
C CYS A 223 -5.06 -0.66 -25.75
N ALA A 224 -4.06 -0.33 -24.93
CA ALA A 224 -2.69 -0.78 -25.11
C ALA A 224 -2.04 -1.11 -23.76
N VAL A 225 -1.98 -2.41 -23.45
CA VAL A 225 -1.05 -2.90 -22.43
C VAL A 225 0.35 -2.74 -23.00
N TYR A 226 1.02 -1.64 -22.66
CA TYR A 226 2.42 -1.47 -23.03
C TYR A 226 3.25 -2.52 -22.32
N ASP A 227 3.82 -3.45 -23.08
CA ASP A 227 4.90 -4.30 -22.62
C ASP A 227 6.07 -3.40 -22.24
N LEU A 228 6.38 -3.34 -20.93
CA LEU A 228 7.48 -2.54 -20.37
C LEU A 228 8.81 -3.30 -20.36
N VAL A 229 8.85 -4.55 -20.82
CA VAL A 229 10.10 -5.35 -20.93
C VAL A 229 11.16 -4.71 -21.83
N PRO A 230 10.83 -4.05 -22.96
CA PRO A 230 11.82 -3.34 -23.78
C PRO A 230 12.51 -2.21 -23.00
N TRP A 231 11.74 -1.48 -22.18
CA TRP A 231 12.25 -0.40 -21.33
C TRP A 231 13.19 -0.90 -20.23
N LEU A 232 12.93 -2.08 -19.67
CA LEU A 232 13.78 -2.71 -18.65
C LEU A 232 15.01 -3.41 -19.22
N THR A 233 15.00 -3.78 -20.51
CA THR A 233 16.09 -4.52 -21.16
C THR A 233 16.95 -3.66 -22.11
N GLY A 234 16.59 -2.38 -22.28
CA GLY A 234 17.35 -1.43 -23.08
C GLY A 234 17.31 -1.72 -24.58
N ARG A 235 16.18 -2.24 -25.09
CA ARG A 235 15.92 -2.35 -26.54
C ARG A 235 14.80 -1.43 -26.98
#